data_AF-A0A813J5K1-F1
#
_entry.id   AF-A0A813J5K1-F1
#
_cell.length_a   1.000
_cell.length_b   1.000
_cell.length_c   1.000
_cell.angle_alpha   90.00
_cell.angle_beta   90.00
_cell.angle_gamma   90.00
#
_symmetry.space_group_name_H-M   'P 1'
#
loop_
_entity.id
_entity.type
_entity.pdbx_description
1 polymer ?
#
loop_
_entity_poly.entity_id
_entity_poly.type
_entity_poly.pdbx_seq_one_letter_code
_entity_poly.pdbx_strand_id
1 'polypeptide(L)'
;AAEERSDRKLTSEQARLESERKRLDLAQSHTEKDCENLKTEWQQVTEAIDQQTTEHVGDRDKSAVQRTELDLEIQELQRLLEKKLEQRRALTEVVDSCEIRIASIRSKFEKQLTRLEGKQKRLDEALLEVDADSQQVDVMAAELDREREALAEQALQRQRQLREIRAELRTLRRQRRFIIRNVDMRSVWQKLLEPHQDALNQARVSWEASTRQCTELSSRSSGQEEGAARLRSQIDSAAQALPGLEAEKKQAVASRSFKEAGRLTEEIRRREEDRKNFEAELEALQVGLASAREALAACRQSEETAQAELLAGEERCAVEELRVLRHQVRDLE
;
A
#
# COMPACT_ATOMS: atom_id res chain seq x y z
N ALA A 1 -102.28 -113.46 -146.28
CA ALA A 1 -102.44 -113.96 -144.89
C ALA A 1 -101.15 -113.83 -144.03
N ALA A 2 -100.34 -112.78 -144.21
CA ALA A 2 -99.18 -112.48 -143.33
C ALA A 2 -99.21 -111.07 -142.72
N GLU A 3 -100.11 -110.19 -143.19
CA GLU A 3 -100.22 -108.80 -142.72
C GLU A 3 -100.98 -108.66 -141.38
N GLU A 4 -101.93 -109.55 -141.05
CA GLU A 4 -102.75 -109.40 -139.83
C GLU A 4 -102.04 -109.73 -138.50
N ARG A 5 -100.84 -110.33 -138.51
CA ARG A 5 -100.09 -110.66 -137.27
C ARG A 5 -99.08 -109.59 -136.84
N SER A 6 -98.73 -108.66 -137.73
CA SER A 6 -97.79 -107.57 -137.45
C SER A 6 -98.46 -106.45 -136.63
N ASP A 7 -99.69 -106.08 -136.98
CA ASP A 7 -100.36 -104.93 -136.38
C ASP A 7 -100.81 -105.15 -134.92
N ARG A 8 -100.99 -106.41 -134.50
CA ARG A 8 -101.33 -106.73 -133.10
C ARG A 8 -100.15 -106.62 -132.13
N LYS A 9 -98.90 -106.62 -132.61
CA LYS A 9 -97.72 -106.42 -131.74
C LYS A 9 -97.44 -104.94 -131.49
N LEU A 10 -97.71 -104.07 -132.47
CA LEU A 10 -97.48 -102.63 -132.38
C LEU A 10 -98.40 -101.94 -131.36
N THR A 11 -99.66 -102.36 -131.27
CA THR A 11 -100.64 -101.75 -130.35
C THR A 11 -100.40 -102.10 -128.87
N SER A 12 -99.86 -103.29 -128.58
CA SER A 12 -99.49 -103.72 -127.22
C SER A 12 -98.27 -102.98 -126.68
N GLU A 13 -97.26 -102.76 -127.53
CA GLU A 13 -96.06 -101.98 -127.17
C GLU A 13 -96.37 -100.49 -126.95
N GLN A 14 -97.31 -99.91 -127.71
CA GLN A 14 -97.75 -98.52 -127.51
C GLN A 14 -98.46 -98.32 -126.16
N ALA A 15 -99.34 -99.24 -125.75
CA ALA A 15 -100.04 -99.13 -124.46
C ALA A 15 -99.08 -99.25 -123.25
N ARG A 16 -97.99 -100.03 -123.37
CA ARG A 16 -96.96 -100.15 -122.33
C ARG A 16 -96.11 -98.89 -122.22
N LEU A 17 -95.80 -98.25 -123.34
CA LEU A 17 -95.07 -96.98 -123.40
C LEU A 17 -95.85 -95.82 -122.74
N GLU A 18 -97.17 -95.75 -122.93
CA GLU A 18 -97.99 -94.72 -122.29
C GLU A 18 -98.12 -94.88 -120.77
N SER A 19 -98.14 -96.12 -120.28
CA SER A 19 -98.15 -96.42 -118.84
C SER A 19 -96.85 -96.01 -118.14
N GLU A 20 -95.69 -96.33 -118.72
CA GLU A 20 -94.37 -95.92 -118.21
C GLU A 20 -94.19 -94.40 -118.25
N ARG A 21 -94.69 -93.71 -119.29
CA ARG A 21 -94.68 -92.24 -119.35
C ARG A 21 -95.45 -91.60 -118.20
N LYS A 22 -96.65 -92.10 -117.88
CA LYS A 22 -97.44 -91.56 -116.75
C LYS A 22 -96.77 -91.80 -115.39
N ARG A 23 -96.04 -92.91 -115.21
CA ARG A 23 -95.28 -93.16 -113.98
C ARG A 23 -94.08 -92.21 -113.85
N LEU A 24 -93.39 -91.94 -114.96
CA LEU A 24 -92.27 -91.00 -115.00
C LEU A 24 -92.72 -89.56 -114.71
N ASP A 25 -93.82 -89.09 -115.30
CA ASP A 25 -94.35 -87.74 -115.04
C ASP A 25 -94.71 -87.54 -113.56
N LEU A 26 -95.32 -88.55 -112.92
CA LEU A 26 -95.69 -88.45 -111.51
C LEU A 26 -94.45 -88.43 -110.59
N ALA A 27 -93.43 -89.23 -110.91
CA ALA A 27 -92.18 -89.24 -110.18
C ALA A 27 -91.42 -87.90 -110.33
N GLN A 28 -91.38 -87.33 -111.55
CA GLN A 28 -90.80 -86.01 -111.82
C GLN A 28 -91.48 -84.92 -110.99
N SER A 29 -92.82 -84.90 -110.93
CA SER A 29 -93.56 -83.91 -110.15
C SER A 29 -93.25 -83.97 -108.66
N HIS A 30 -93.11 -85.17 -108.07
CA HIS A 30 -92.75 -85.30 -106.66
C HIS A 30 -91.31 -84.83 -106.38
N THR A 31 -90.36 -85.19 -107.24
CA THR A 31 -88.95 -84.75 -107.09
C THR A 31 -88.79 -83.24 -107.28
N GLU A 32 -89.54 -82.63 -108.21
CA GLU A 32 -89.55 -81.17 -108.39
C GLU A 32 -90.05 -80.45 -107.13
N LYS A 33 -91.11 -80.96 -106.50
CA LYS A 33 -91.68 -80.37 -105.29
C LYS A 33 -90.75 -80.48 -104.08
N ASP A 34 -90.05 -81.62 -103.95
CA ASP A 34 -89.05 -81.79 -102.89
C ASP A 34 -87.81 -80.90 -103.11
N CYS A 35 -87.41 -80.67 -104.37
CA CYS A 35 -86.37 -79.70 -104.70
C CYS A 35 -86.76 -78.25 -104.38
N GLU A 36 -88.03 -77.88 -104.60
CA GLU A 36 -88.54 -76.57 -104.19
C GLU A 36 -88.55 -76.40 -102.67
N ASN A 37 -89.06 -77.40 -101.94
CA ASN A 37 -89.09 -77.37 -100.47
C ASN A 37 -87.68 -77.23 -99.88
N LEU A 38 -86.72 -78.00 -100.39
CA LEU A 38 -85.32 -77.94 -99.93
C LEU A 38 -84.69 -76.57 -100.20
N LYS A 39 -84.99 -75.94 -101.35
CA LYS A 39 -84.52 -74.58 -101.65
C LYS A 39 -85.09 -73.54 -100.68
N THR A 40 -86.37 -73.63 -100.35
CA THR A 40 -87.00 -72.72 -99.39
C THR A 40 -86.46 -72.90 -97.98
N GLU A 41 -86.24 -74.13 -97.52
CA GLU A 41 -85.62 -74.37 -96.20
C GLU A 41 -84.17 -73.86 -96.15
N TRP A 42 -83.40 -74.07 -97.23
CA TRP A 42 -82.03 -73.57 -97.31
C TRP A 42 -82.00 -72.03 -97.22
N GLN A 43 -82.88 -71.35 -97.96
CA GLN A 43 -83.02 -69.90 -97.88
C GLN A 43 -83.43 -69.41 -96.49
N GLN A 44 -84.41 -70.05 -95.85
CA GLN A 44 -84.86 -69.65 -94.51
C GLN A 44 -83.76 -69.81 -93.45
N VAL A 45 -82.97 -70.89 -93.53
CA VAL A 45 -81.85 -71.12 -92.61
C VAL A 45 -80.72 -70.12 -92.85
N THR A 46 -80.38 -69.82 -94.11
CA THR A 46 -79.36 -68.80 -94.41
C THR A 46 -79.79 -67.42 -93.95
N GLU A 47 -81.04 -67.01 -94.20
CA GLU A 47 -81.56 -65.73 -93.71
C GLU A 47 -81.58 -65.65 -92.19
N ALA A 48 -81.91 -66.74 -91.48
CA ALA A 48 -81.87 -66.78 -90.02
C ALA A 48 -80.43 -66.67 -89.47
N ILE A 49 -79.46 -67.33 -90.10
CA ILE A 49 -78.03 -67.20 -89.76
C ILE A 49 -77.57 -65.77 -89.98
N ASP A 50 -77.88 -65.18 -91.12
CA ASP A 50 -77.48 -63.80 -91.45
C ASP A 50 -78.11 -62.81 -90.47
N GLN A 51 -79.41 -62.94 -90.18
CA GLN A 51 -80.09 -62.08 -89.20
C GLN A 51 -79.49 -62.17 -87.80
N GLN A 52 -79.13 -63.37 -87.33
CA GLN A 52 -78.54 -63.56 -86.00
C GLN A 52 -77.05 -63.17 -85.94
N THR A 53 -76.34 -63.13 -87.06
CA THR A 53 -74.88 -62.87 -87.08
C THR A 53 -74.50 -61.47 -87.54
N THR A 54 -75.38 -60.73 -88.21
CA THR A 54 -75.08 -59.38 -88.75
C THR A 54 -74.61 -58.40 -87.69
N GLU A 55 -75.26 -58.37 -86.51
CA GLU A 55 -74.89 -57.46 -85.42
C GLU A 55 -73.51 -57.81 -84.84
N HIS A 56 -73.24 -59.10 -84.62
CA HIS A 56 -71.96 -59.58 -84.08
C HIS A 56 -70.78 -59.40 -85.05
N VAL A 57 -71.02 -59.54 -86.36
CA VAL A 57 -70.02 -59.22 -87.38
C VAL A 57 -69.71 -57.72 -87.37
N GLY A 58 -70.74 -56.88 -87.26
CA GLY A 58 -70.57 -55.42 -87.13
C GLY A 58 -69.77 -55.01 -85.88
N ASP A 59 -70.04 -55.63 -84.74
CA ASP A 59 -69.31 -55.34 -83.50
C ASP A 59 -67.87 -55.83 -83.53
N ARG A 60 -67.62 -57.03 -84.09
CA ARG A 60 -66.26 -57.54 -84.31
C ARG A 60 -65.45 -56.58 -85.17
N ASP A 61 -66.04 -56.10 -86.27
CA ASP A 61 -65.34 -55.23 -87.21
C ASP A 61 -65.07 -53.85 -86.59
N LYS A 62 -66.02 -53.29 -85.82
CA LYS A 62 -65.79 -52.06 -85.04
C LYS A 62 -64.66 -52.22 -84.02
N SER A 63 -64.65 -53.31 -83.24
CA SER A 63 -63.59 -53.57 -82.26
C SER A 63 -62.24 -53.84 -82.93
N ALA A 64 -62.22 -54.48 -84.10
CA ALA A 64 -61.00 -54.68 -84.87
C ALA A 64 -60.41 -53.34 -85.34
N VAL A 65 -61.26 -52.42 -85.83
CA VAL A 65 -60.85 -51.05 -86.21
C VAL A 65 -60.32 -50.29 -84.98
N GLN A 66 -61.05 -50.31 -83.87
CA GLN A 66 -60.61 -49.66 -82.62
C GLN A 66 -59.28 -50.22 -82.11
N ARG A 67 -59.08 -51.54 -82.20
CA ARG A 67 -57.79 -52.16 -81.83
C ARG A 67 -56.67 -51.64 -82.73
N THR A 68 -56.89 -51.55 -84.04
CA THR A 68 -55.88 -51.00 -84.96
C THR A 68 -55.60 -49.53 -84.72
N GLU A 69 -56.60 -48.72 -84.34
CA GLU A 69 -56.41 -47.32 -83.96
C GLU A 69 -55.56 -47.19 -82.69
N LEU A 70 -55.84 -47.98 -81.66
CA LEU A 70 -55.05 -48.02 -80.43
C LEU A 70 -53.61 -48.51 -80.65
N ASP A 71 -53.42 -49.52 -81.50
CA ASP A 71 -52.08 -50.02 -81.84
C ASP A 71 -51.26 -48.93 -82.56
N LEU A 72 -51.88 -48.15 -83.44
CA LEU A 72 -51.24 -46.99 -84.09
C LEU A 72 -50.92 -45.88 -83.08
N GLU A 73 -51.82 -45.59 -82.14
CA GLU A 73 -51.59 -44.60 -81.08
C GLU A 73 -50.43 -45.03 -80.16
N ILE A 74 -50.35 -46.32 -79.80
CA ILE A 74 -49.23 -46.88 -79.02
C ILE A 74 -47.92 -46.69 -79.78
N GLN A 75 -47.88 -46.99 -81.08
CA GLN A 75 -46.68 -46.78 -81.90
C GLN A 75 -46.28 -45.30 -81.97
N GLU A 76 -47.25 -44.39 -82.09
CA GLU A 76 -46.97 -42.95 -82.10
C GLU A 76 -46.48 -42.44 -80.74
N LEU A 77 -47.06 -42.91 -79.64
CA LEU A 77 -46.60 -42.59 -78.28
C LEU A 77 -45.19 -43.14 -78.00
N GLN A 78 -44.88 -44.34 -78.47
CA GLN A 78 -43.53 -44.92 -78.37
C GLN A 78 -42.52 -44.05 -79.13
N ARG A 79 -42.85 -43.64 -80.36
CA ARG A 79 -42.01 -42.73 -81.16
C ARG A 79 -41.83 -41.37 -80.48
N LEU A 80 -42.88 -40.82 -79.86
CA LEU A 80 -42.81 -39.56 -79.11
C LEU A 80 -41.92 -39.70 -77.86
N LEU A 81 -42.00 -40.84 -77.16
CA LEU A 81 -41.16 -41.13 -76.00
C LEU A 81 -39.69 -41.23 -76.39
N GLU A 82 -39.36 -41.95 -77.46
CA GLU A 82 -38.00 -42.03 -78.00
C GLU A 82 -37.46 -40.64 -78.33
N LYS A 83 -38.24 -39.83 -79.05
CA LYS A 83 -37.88 -38.44 -79.35
C LYS A 83 -37.65 -37.61 -78.09
N LYS A 84 -38.43 -37.80 -77.03
CA LYS A 84 -38.25 -37.10 -75.75
C LYS A 84 -37.03 -37.59 -74.98
N LEU A 85 -36.71 -38.88 -75.04
CA LEU A 85 -35.49 -39.43 -74.47
C LEU A 85 -34.25 -38.91 -75.18
N GLU A 86 -34.29 -38.78 -76.51
CA GLU A 86 -33.24 -38.12 -77.29
C GLU A 86 -33.08 -36.65 -76.92
N GLN A 87 -34.19 -35.90 -76.81
CA GLN A 87 -34.16 -34.51 -76.33
C GLN A 87 -33.55 -34.38 -74.93
N ARG A 88 -33.89 -35.30 -74.01
CA ARG A 88 -33.31 -35.32 -72.67
C ARG A 88 -31.81 -35.59 -72.72
N ARG A 89 -31.35 -36.56 -73.51
CA ARG A 89 -29.92 -36.86 -73.68
C ARG A 89 -29.17 -35.64 -74.21
N ALA A 90 -29.71 -35.00 -75.25
CA ALA A 90 -29.11 -33.77 -75.80
C ALA A 90 -29.03 -32.64 -74.76
N LEU A 91 -30.06 -32.46 -73.93
CA LEU A 91 -30.04 -31.45 -72.86
C LEU A 91 -29.04 -31.80 -71.75
N THR A 92 -28.91 -33.08 -71.38
CA THR A 92 -27.91 -33.54 -70.41
C THR A 92 -26.50 -33.23 -70.90
N GLU A 93 -26.19 -33.50 -72.18
CA GLU A 93 -24.89 -33.16 -72.76
C GLU A 93 -24.61 -31.65 -72.72
N VAL A 94 -25.64 -30.81 -72.92
CA VAL A 94 -25.51 -29.34 -72.78
C VAL A 94 -25.22 -28.93 -71.34
N VAL A 95 -25.91 -29.52 -70.36
CA VAL A 95 -25.67 -29.25 -68.92
C VAL A 95 -24.25 -29.64 -68.54
N ASP A 96 -23.81 -30.84 -68.90
CA ASP A 96 -22.46 -31.33 -68.61
C ASP A 96 -21.40 -30.40 -69.24
N SER A 97 -21.63 -29.96 -70.48
CA SER A 97 -20.75 -28.98 -71.14
C SER A 97 -20.70 -27.64 -70.40
N CYS A 98 -21.84 -27.14 -69.92
CA CYS A 98 -21.92 -25.93 -69.12
C CYS A 98 -21.20 -26.08 -67.78
N GLU A 99 -21.35 -27.20 -67.08
CA GLU A 99 -20.67 -27.48 -65.81
C GLU A 99 -19.15 -27.54 -65.99
N ILE A 100 -18.67 -28.21 -67.07
CA ILE A 100 -17.25 -28.22 -67.43
C ILE A 100 -16.74 -26.80 -67.68
N ARG A 101 -17.50 -25.96 -68.40
CA ARG A 101 -17.13 -24.55 -68.63
C ARG A 101 -17.08 -23.76 -67.32
N ILE A 102 -18.05 -23.93 -66.43
CA ILE A 102 -18.08 -23.28 -65.12
C ILE A 102 -16.86 -23.69 -64.29
N ALA A 103 -16.56 -24.99 -64.23
CA ALA A 103 -15.40 -25.51 -63.52
C ALA A 103 -14.08 -24.97 -64.12
N SER A 104 -13.98 -24.89 -65.45
CA SER A 104 -12.82 -24.30 -66.14
C SER A 104 -12.65 -22.83 -65.80
N ILE A 105 -13.74 -22.04 -65.79
CA ILE A 105 -13.71 -20.63 -65.40
C ILE A 105 -13.26 -20.50 -63.94
N ARG A 106 -13.86 -21.26 -63.01
CA ARG A 106 -13.46 -21.25 -61.59
C ARG A 106 -11.97 -21.59 -61.42
N SER A 107 -11.50 -22.63 -62.10
CA SER A 107 -10.09 -23.04 -62.07
C SER A 107 -9.13 -21.94 -62.54
N LYS A 108 -9.50 -21.13 -63.55
CA LYS A 108 -8.71 -19.96 -63.99
C LYS A 108 -8.57 -18.88 -62.91
N PHE A 109 -9.58 -18.73 -62.05
CA PHE A 109 -9.61 -17.74 -60.97
C PHE A 109 -9.17 -18.28 -59.60
N GLU A 110 -9.01 -19.58 -59.44
CA GLU A 110 -8.61 -20.24 -58.18
C GLU A 110 -7.33 -19.63 -57.57
N LYS A 111 -6.31 -19.40 -58.39
CA LYS A 111 -5.06 -18.75 -57.96
C LYS A 111 -5.27 -17.30 -57.49
N GLN A 112 -6.26 -16.61 -58.05
CA GLN A 112 -6.59 -15.24 -57.65
C GLN A 112 -7.38 -15.24 -56.33
N LEU A 113 -8.33 -16.16 -56.17
CA LEU A 113 -9.10 -16.33 -54.93
C LEU A 113 -8.18 -16.70 -53.75
N THR A 114 -7.34 -17.72 -53.92
CA THR A 114 -6.35 -18.11 -52.89
C THR A 114 -5.37 -16.97 -52.55
N ARG A 115 -4.97 -16.15 -53.53
CA ARG A 115 -4.15 -14.94 -53.28
C ARG A 115 -4.92 -13.88 -52.50
N LEU A 116 -6.21 -13.68 -52.77
CA LEU A 116 -7.06 -12.74 -52.04
C LEU A 116 -7.29 -13.21 -50.60
N GLU A 117 -7.61 -14.48 -50.39
CA GLU A 117 -7.73 -15.07 -49.04
C GLU A 117 -6.42 -14.93 -48.25
N GLY A 118 -5.28 -15.22 -48.88
CA GLY A 118 -3.97 -15.03 -48.25
C GLY A 118 -3.59 -13.56 -48.02
N LYS A 119 -4.17 -12.60 -48.76
CA LYS A 119 -4.04 -11.16 -48.46
C LYS A 119 -4.95 -10.76 -47.30
N GLN A 120 -6.19 -11.25 -47.27
CA GLN A 120 -7.14 -10.97 -46.20
C GLN A 120 -6.58 -11.42 -44.86
N LYS A 121 -6.10 -12.68 -44.77
CA LYS A 121 -5.50 -13.21 -43.53
C LYS A 121 -4.34 -12.35 -43.02
N ARG A 122 -3.42 -11.94 -43.91
CA ARG A 122 -2.30 -11.07 -43.54
C ARG A 122 -2.73 -9.68 -43.10
N LEU A 123 -3.80 -9.15 -43.69
CA LEU A 123 -4.34 -7.85 -43.31
C LEU A 123 -5.04 -7.94 -41.95
N ASP A 124 -5.78 -9.01 -41.70
CA ASP A 124 -6.41 -9.27 -40.39
C ASP A 124 -5.35 -9.45 -39.30
N GLU A 125 -4.27 -10.19 -39.58
CA GLU A 125 -3.11 -10.33 -38.67
C GLU A 125 -2.44 -8.97 -38.39
N ALA A 126 -2.18 -8.17 -39.43
CA ALA A 126 -1.56 -6.85 -39.27
C ALA A 126 -2.47 -5.87 -38.51
N LEU A 127 -3.80 -5.94 -38.68
CA LEU A 127 -4.74 -5.13 -37.91
C LEU A 127 -4.71 -5.50 -36.43
N LEU A 128 -4.66 -6.79 -36.10
CA LEU A 128 -4.54 -7.25 -34.71
C LEU A 128 -3.22 -6.80 -34.08
N GLU A 129 -2.11 -6.85 -34.83
CA GLU A 129 -0.81 -6.35 -34.36
C GLU A 129 -0.85 -4.83 -34.10
N VAL A 130 -1.42 -4.04 -35.02
CA VAL A 130 -1.55 -2.59 -34.85
C VAL A 130 -2.44 -2.23 -33.66
N ASP A 131 -3.56 -2.94 -33.47
CA ASP A 131 -4.44 -2.71 -32.33
C ASP A 131 -3.75 -3.04 -31.00
N ALA A 132 -2.95 -4.11 -30.96
CA ALA A 132 -2.16 -4.48 -29.79
C ALA A 132 -1.06 -3.43 -29.49
N ASP A 133 -0.33 -2.98 -30.51
CA ASP A 133 0.69 -1.94 -30.39
C ASP A 133 0.07 -0.61 -29.92
N SER A 134 -1.10 -0.24 -30.44
CA SER A 134 -1.82 0.98 -30.02
C SER A 134 -2.18 0.92 -28.54
N GLN A 135 -2.72 -0.21 -28.07
CA GLN A 135 -3.04 -0.39 -26.65
C GLN A 135 -1.78 -0.33 -25.78
N GLN A 136 -0.68 -0.92 -26.24
CA GLN A 136 0.60 -0.86 -25.51
C GLN A 136 1.11 0.58 -25.40
N VAL A 137 1.03 1.36 -26.48
CA VAL A 137 1.42 2.78 -26.47
C VAL A 137 0.55 3.59 -25.51
N ASP A 138 -0.76 3.35 -25.46
CA ASP A 138 -1.67 4.04 -24.54
C ASP A 138 -1.34 3.72 -23.07
N VAL A 139 -1.01 2.46 -22.76
CA VAL A 139 -0.56 2.05 -21.42
C VAL A 139 0.75 2.76 -21.05
N MET A 140 1.74 2.75 -21.95
CA MET A 140 3.03 3.42 -21.72
C MET A 140 2.86 4.93 -21.54
N ALA A 141 1.97 5.57 -22.29
CA ALA A 141 1.67 7.00 -22.15
C ALA A 141 1.05 7.29 -20.77
N ALA A 142 0.09 6.48 -20.34
CA ALA A 142 -0.54 6.62 -19.02
C ALA A 142 0.46 6.39 -17.87
N GLU A 143 1.39 5.43 -18.01
CA GLU A 143 2.46 5.21 -17.04
C GLU A 143 3.42 6.41 -16.96
N LEU A 144 3.84 6.94 -18.12
CA LEU A 144 4.70 8.12 -18.18
C LEU A 144 4.06 9.35 -17.53
N ASP A 145 2.76 9.55 -17.73
CA ASP A 145 2.05 10.67 -17.10
C ASP A 145 1.95 10.50 -15.58
N ARG A 146 1.71 9.29 -15.07
CA ARG A 146 1.76 9.00 -13.63
C ARG A 146 3.16 9.25 -13.05
N GLU A 147 4.22 8.86 -13.75
CA GLU A 147 5.60 9.13 -13.32
C GLU A 147 5.91 10.63 -13.30
N ARG A 148 5.42 11.39 -14.29
CA ARG A 148 5.57 12.84 -14.33
C ARG A 148 4.87 13.53 -13.16
N GLU A 149 3.64 13.10 -12.84
CA GLU A 149 2.90 13.61 -11.68
C GLU A 149 3.64 13.29 -10.37
N ALA A 150 4.09 12.05 -10.19
CA ALA A 150 4.86 11.65 -9.02
C ALA A 150 6.17 12.45 -8.87
N LEU A 151 6.90 12.68 -9.96
CA LEU A 151 8.12 13.50 -9.95
C LEU A 151 7.82 14.97 -9.62
N ALA A 152 6.72 15.53 -10.13
CA ALA A 152 6.30 16.89 -9.83
C ALA A 152 5.93 17.05 -8.35
N GLU A 153 5.21 16.10 -7.78
CA GLU A 153 4.89 16.06 -6.35
C GLU A 153 6.16 15.96 -5.49
N GLN A 154 7.08 15.06 -5.83
CA GLN A 154 8.36 14.93 -5.13
C GLN A 154 9.19 16.21 -5.20
N ALA A 155 9.24 16.88 -6.35
CA ALA A 155 9.94 18.16 -6.50
C ALA A 155 9.34 19.25 -5.61
N LEU A 156 8.01 19.31 -5.52
CA LEU A 156 7.30 20.27 -4.68
C LEU A 156 7.50 19.98 -3.18
N GLN A 157 7.48 18.70 -2.78
CA GLN A 157 7.82 18.29 -1.41
C GLN A 157 9.26 18.68 -1.04
N ARG A 158 10.24 18.38 -1.90
CA ARG A 158 11.64 18.78 -1.68
C ARG A 158 11.79 20.30 -1.59
N GLN A 159 11.04 21.06 -2.39
CA GLN A 159 11.05 22.52 -2.31
C GLN A 159 10.51 23.02 -0.96
N ARG A 160 9.46 22.41 -0.41
CA ARG A 160 8.94 22.73 0.93
C ARG A 160 9.98 22.45 2.02
N GLN A 161 10.57 21.25 2.01
CA GLN A 161 11.64 20.87 2.95
C GLN A 161 12.83 21.85 2.90
N LEU A 162 13.27 22.24 1.70
CA LEU A 162 14.35 23.23 1.56
C LEU A 162 13.97 24.60 2.14
N ARG A 163 12.71 25.03 2.04
CA ARG A 163 12.24 26.28 2.65
C ARG A 163 12.25 26.21 4.17
N GLU A 164 11.81 25.09 4.74
CA GLU A 164 11.83 24.81 6.19
C GLU A 164 13.26 24.82 6.73
N ILE A 165 14.17 24.04 6.13
CA ILE A 165 15.59 24.01 6.51
C ILE A 165 16.21 25.41 6.44
N ARG A 166 15.88 26.21 5.42
CA ARG A 166 16.36 27.61 5.31
C ARG A 166 15.76 28.53 6.38
N ALA A 167 14.52 28.29 6.82
CA ALA A 167 13.91 29.04 7.91
C ALA A 167 14.60 28.69 9.24
N GLU A 168 14.79 27.40 9.52
CA GLU A 168 15.50 26.90 10.70
C GLU A 168 16.94 27.42 10.77
N LEU A 169 17.68 27.37 9.65
CA LEU A 169 19.04 27.90 9.58
C LEU A 169 19.09 29.39 9.94
N ARG A 170 18.09 30.18 9.50
CA ARG A 170 18.00 31.60 9.86
C ARG A 170 17.73 31.78 11.35
N THR A 171 16.86 30.98 11.94
CA THR A 171 16.58 30.99 13.38
C THR A 171 17.81 30.62 14.19
N LEU A 172 18.48 29.51 13.85
CA LEU A 172 19.71 29.06 14.51
C LEU A 172 20.84 30.10 14.41
N ARG A 173 20.99 30.77 13.25
CA ARG A 173 21.95 31.87 13.10
C ARG A 173 21.62 33.07 14.00
N ARG A 174 20.34 33.41 14.18
CA ARG A 174 19.91 34.46 15.11
C ARG A 174 20.22 34.06 16.56
N GLN A 175 19.86 32.85 16.95
CA GLN A 175 20.15 32.31 18.28
C GLN A 175 21.66 32.28 18.57
N ARG A 176 22.48 31.82 17.62
CA ARG A 176 23.95 31.84 17.74
C ARG A 176 24.47 33.25 18.01
N ARG A 177 24.01 34.26 17.26
CA ARG A 177 24.42 35.67 17.48
C ARG A 177 23.99 36.17 18.85
N PHE A 178 22.78 35.83 19.28
CA PHE A 178 22.27 36.20 20.60
C PHE A 178 23.11 35.58 21.73
N ILE A 179 23.45 34.30 21.61
CA ILE A 179 24.30 33.59 22.58
C ILE A 179 25.70 34.22 22.65
N ILE A 180 26.34 34.46 21.50
CA ILE A 180 27.66 35.11 21.46
C ILE A 180 27.60 36.45 22.18
N ARG A 181 26.62 37.31 21.86
CA ARG A 181 26.44 38.60 22.54
C ARG A 181 26.24 38.43 24.05
N ASN A 182 25.45 37.44 24.48
CA ASN A 182 25.24 37.18 25.91
C ASN A 182 26.51 36.74 26.63
N VAL A 183 27.33 35.88 26.00
CA VAL A 183 28.61 35.44 26.57
C VAL A 183 29.59 36.62 26.68
N ASP A 184 29.68 37.45 25.64
CA ASP A 184 30.53 38.64 25.65
C ASP A 184 30.10 39.60 26.77
N MET A 185 28.80 39.85 26.90
CA MET A 185 28.26 40.72 27.95
C MET A 185 28.50 40.15 29.35
N ARG A 186 28.36 38.82 29.55
CA ARG A 186 28.73 38.17 30.82
C ARG A 186 30.19 38.40 31.20
N SER A 187 31.10 38.33 30.22
CA SER A 187 32.51 38.64 30.47
C SER A 187 32.70 40.10 30.90
N VAL A 188 31.99 41.05 30.28
CA VAL A 188 32.04 42.48 30.65
C VAL A 188 31.52 42.68 32.08
N TRP A 189 30.36 42.10 32.42
CA TRP A 189 29.77 42.20 33.75
C TRP A 189 30.65 41.59 34.83
N GLN A 190 31.28 40.44 34.54
CA GLN A 190 32.21 39.80 35.47
C GLN A 190 33.42 40.71 35.75
N LYS A 191 34.03 41.30 34.70
CA LYS A 191 35.16 42.23 34.86
C LYS A 191 34.79 43.49 35.65
N LEU A 192 33.54 43.92 35.61
CA LEU A 192 33.05 45.03 36.43
C LEU A 192 32.93 44.63 37.90
N LEU A 193 32.51 43.40 38.19
CA LEU A 193 32.20 42.94 39.54
C LEU A 193 33.42 42.39 40.30
N GLU A 194 34.33 41.74 39.59
CA GLU A 194 35.52 41.06 40.14
C GLU A 194 36.36 41.96 41.07
N PRO A 195 36.69 43.24 40.73
CA PRO A 195 37.46 44.10 41.62
C PRO A 195 36.75 44.41 42.94
N HIS A 196 35.43 44.51 42.94
CA HIS A 196 34.64 44.79 44.14
C HIS A 196 34.54 43.56 45.03
N GLN A 197 34.40 42.37 44.43
CA GLN A 197 34.42 41.11 45.15
C GLN A 197 35.79 40.83 45.77
N ASP A 198 36.87 41.08 45.03
CA ASP A 198 38.24 40.94 45.53
C ASP A 198 38.52 41.91 46.68
N ALA A 199 38.10 43.17 46.56
CA ALA A 199 38.24 44.15 47.63
C ALA A 199 37.43 43.76 48.89
N LEU A 200 36.19 43.28 48.71
CA LEU A 200 35.37 42.78 49.82
C LEU A 200 36.02 41.57 50.50
N ASN A 201 36.55 40.63 49.72
CA ASN A 201 37.25 39.46 50.26
C ASN A 201 38.51 39.86 51.02
N GLN A 202 39.28 40.82 50.53
CA GLN A 202 40.45 41.36 51.25
C GLN A 202 40.04 42.03 52.57
N ALA A 203 38.97 42.84 52.57
CA ALA A 203 38.45 43.47 53.79
C ALA A 203 37.98 42.43 54.82
N ARG A 204 37.32 41.35 54.38
CA ARG A 204 36.92 40.21 55.23
C ARG A 204 38.12 39.55 55.89
N VAL A 205 39.15 39.22 55.10
CA VAL A 205 40.38 38.61 55.63
C VAL A 205 41.08 39.52 56.62
N SER A 206 41.14 40.83 56.36
CA SER A 206 41.75 41.80 57.26
C SER A 206 40.99 41.90 58.59
N TRP A 207 39.65 42.00 58.53
CA TRP A 207 38.81 42.03 59.73
C TRP A 207 38.94 40.74 60.57
N GLU A 208 38.87 39.57 59.92
CA GLU A 208 39.05 38.29 60.63
C GLU A 208 40.42 38.18 61.30
N ALA A 209 41.49 38.67 60.66
CA ALA A 209 42.83 38.70 61.24
C ALA A 209 42.89 39.61 62.47
N SER A 210 42.35 40.83 62.39
CA SER A 210 42.31 41.77 63.52
C SER A 210 41.46 41.24 64.67
N THR A 211 40.28 40.67 64.42
CA THR A 211 39.43 40.07 65.45
C THR A 211 40.16 38.93 66.17
N ARG A 212 40.82 38.02 65.43
CA ARG A 212 41.61 36.94 66.03
C ARG A 212 42.71 37.51 66.94
N GLN A 213 43.48 38.48 66.45
CA GLN A 213 44.53 39.12 67.23
C GLN A 213 43.99 39.79 68.51
N CYS A 214 42.82 40.43 68.43
CA CYS A 214 42.21 41.09 69.59
C CYS A 214 41.69 40.07 70.61
N THR A 215 41.14 38.93 70.16
CA THR A 215 40.76 37.84 71.08
C THR A 215 41.97 37.22 71.80
N GLU A 216 43.10 37.05 71.08
CA GLU A 216 44.36 36.55 71.65
C GLU A 216 44.93 37.52 72.69
N LEU A 217 45.01 38.82 72.35
CA LEU A 217 45.48 39.85 73.28
C LEU A 217 44.55 39.99 74.50
N SER A 218 43.24 39.88 74.30
CA SER A 218 42.26 39.97 75.39
C SER A 218 42.40 38.80 76.36
N SER A 219 42.56 37.57 75.85
CA SER A 219 42.79 36.39 76.69
C SER A 219 44.12 36.46 77.44
N ARG A 220 45.18 36.93 76.78
CA ARG A 220 46.49 37.16 77.43
C ARG A 220 46.42 38.21 78.54
N SER A 221 45.74 39.34 78.29
CA SER A 221 45.54 40.39 79.29
C SER A 221 44.74 39.87 80.50
N SER A 222 43.67 39.12 80.26
CA SER A 222 42.87 38.50 81.33
C SER A 222 43.71 37.54 82.17
N GLY A 223 44.53 36.69 81.55
CA GLY A 223 45.43 35.78 82.27
C GLY A 223 46.48 36.52 83.12
N GLN A 224 47.01 37.64 82.62
CA GLN A 224 47.94 38.48 83.39
C GLN A 224 47.23 39.20 84.56
N GLU A 225 45.98 39.65 84.38
CA GLU A 225 45.15 40.23 85.44
C GLU A 225 44.88 39.24 86.57
N GLU A 226 44.52 37.99 86.22
CA GLU A 226 44.37 36.91 87.20
C GLU A 226 45.67 36.62 87.95
N GLY A 227 46.80 36.57 87.22
CA GLY A 227 48.13 36.40 87.81
C GLY A 227 48.48 37.51 88.80
N ALA A 228 48.25 38.76 88.41
CA ALA A 228 48.47 39.92 89.27
C ALA A 228 47.56 39.91 90.51
N ALA A 229 46.29 39.49 90.37
CA ALA A 229 45.36 39.34 91.49
C ALA A 229 45.83 38.26 92.48
N ARG A 230 46.35 37.13 91.98
CA ARG A 230 46.93 36.06 92.82
C ARG A 230 48.14 36.55 93.60
N LEU A 231 49.08 37.23 92.95
CA LEU A 231 50.25 37.80 93.63
C LEU A 231 49.87 38.84 94.67
N ARG A 232 48.91 39.74 94.37
CA ARG A 232 48.37 40.69 95.36
C ARG A 232 47.82 39.97 96.59
N SER A 233 47.02 38.93 96.39
CA SER A 233 46.49 38.12 97.51
C SER A 233 47.59 37.43 98.32
N GLN A 234 48.68 36.98 97.68
CA GLN A 234 49.83 36.38 98.37
C GLN A 234 50.63 37.41 99.17
N ILE A 235 50.86 38.60 98.61
CA ILE A 235 51.50 39.73 99.28
C ILE A 235 50.67 40.15 100.50
N ASP A 236 49.35 40.31 100.34
CA ASP A 236 48.44 40.68 101.42
C ASP A 236 48.43 39.63 102.55
N SER A 237 48.41 38.35 102.18
CA SER A 237 48.51 37.23 103.14
C SER A 237 49.84 37.26 103.91
N ALA A 238 50.96 37.47 103.22
CA ALA A 238 52.26 37.62 103.86
C ALA A 238 52.32 38.87 104.76
N ALA A 239 51.75 39.99 104.33
CA ALA A 239 51.68 41.24 105.09
C ALA A 239 50.84 41.11 106.36
N GLN A 240 49.77 40.30 106.34
CA GLN A 240 48.95 40.01 107.52
C GLN A 240 49.64 39.03 108.49
N ALA A 241 50.39 38.05 107.99
CA ALA A 241 51.05 37.03 108.80
C ALA A 241 52.33 37.53 109.51
N LEU A 242 53.10 38.42 108.87
CA LEU A 242 54.38 38.93 109.39
C LEU A 242 54.26 39.57 110.79
N PRO A 243 53.30 40.47 111.09
CA PRO A 243 53.13 41.04 112.43
C PRO A 243 52.82 40.00 113.51
N GLY A 244 52.08 38.94 113.16
CA GLY A 244 51.78 37.83 114.07
C GLY A 244 53.03 37.04 114.45
N LEU A 245 53.83 36.66 113.44
CA LEU A 245 55.11 35.97 113.64
C LEU A 245 56.11 36.83 114.42
N GLU A 246 56.13 38.15 114.20
CA GLU A 246 56.96 39.09 114.97
C GLU A 246 56.53 39.17 116.45
N ALA A 247 55.22 39.16 116.73
CA ALA A 247 54.69 39.15 118.08
C ALA A 247 55.00 37.82 118.80
N GLU A 248 54.81 36.68 118.12
CA GLU A 248 55.16 35.36 118.62
C GLU A 248 56.67 35.22 118.88
N LYS A 249 57.52 35.77 118.00
CA LYS A 249 58.96 35.84 118.21
C LYS A 249 59.30 36.63 119.48
N LYS A 250 58.71 37.82 119.66
CA LYS A 250 58.91 38.64 120.88
C LYS A 250 58.49 37.88 122.13
N GLN A 251 57.38 37.15 122.08
CA GLN A 251 56.89 36.31 123.17
C GLN A 251 57.82 35.12 123.45
N ALA A 252 58.32 34.43 122.43
CA ALA A 252 59.26 33.31 122.56
C ALA A 252 60.63 33.75 123.13
N VAL A 253 61.09 34.96 122.79
CA VAL A 253 62.26 35.58 123.42
C VAL A 253 61.99 35.89 124.89
N ALA A 254 60.83 36.46 125.21
CA ALA A 254 60.43 36.78 126.59
C ALA A 254 60.28 35.52 127.46
N SER A 255 59.82 34.40 126.89
CA SER A 255 59.69 33.10 127.57
C SER A 255 60.98 32.27 127.60
N ARG A 256 62.11 32.82 127.11
CA ARG A 256 63.43 32.17 127.01
C ARG A 256 63.47 30.91 126.13
N SER A 257 62.51 30.75 125.22
CA SER A 257 62.47 29.68 124.22
C SER A 257 63.29 30.05 122.97
N PHE A 258 64.61 30.05 123.09
CA PHE A 258 65.50 30.55 122.03
C PHE A 258 65.49 29.71 120.74
N LYS A 259 65.17 28.42 120.82
CA LYS A 259 65.03 27.56 119.62
C LYS A 259 63.80 27.91 118.79
N GLU A 260 62.69 28.24 119.44
CA GLU A 260 61.46 28.67 118.77
C GLU A 260 61.61 30.08 118.21
N ALA A 261 62.23 31.01 118.96
CA ALA A 261 62.55 32.34 118.46
C ALA A 261 63.50 32.32 117.23
N GLY A 262 64.44 31.38 117.19
CA GLY A 262 65.32 31.16 116.02
C GLY A 262 64.56 30.64 114.80
N ARG A 263 63.66 29.67 114.98
CA ARG A 263 62.77 29.17 113.91
C ARG A 263 61.85 30.26 113.37
N LEU A 264 61.21 31.03 114.26
CA LEU A 264 60.35 32.16 113.88
C LEU A 264 61.13 33.28 113.17
N THR A 265 62.40 33.51 113.52
CA THR A 265 63.24 34.49 112.81
C THR A 265 63.54 34.05 111.38
N GLU A 266 63.84 32.77 111.18
CA GLU A 266 64.07 32.21 109.85
C GLU A 266 62.77 32.21 109.01
N GLU A 267 61.63 31.93 109.64
CA GLU A 267 60.33 31.99 108.99
C GLU A 267 59.92 33.43 108.61
N ILE A 268 60.13 34.41 109.49
CA ILE A 268 59.95 35.84 109.17
C ILE A 268 60.83 36.24 107.97
N ARG A 269 62.13 35.88 108.01
CA ARG A 269 63.05 36.20 106.92
C ARG A 269 62.59 35.59 105.59
N ARG A 270 62.18 34.31 105.59
CA ARG A 270 61.66 33.63 104.39
C ARG A 270 60.41 34.32 103.86
N ARG A 271 59.46 34.67 104.73
CA ARG A 271 58.22 35.37 104.32
C ARG A 271 58.49 36.78 103.80
N GLU A 272 59.49 37.49 104.34
CA GLU A 272 59.93 38.79 103.81
C GLU A 272 60.60 38.66 102.44
N GLU A 273 61.40 37.62 102.24
CA GLU A 273 62.05 37.31 100.95
C GLU A 273 61.01 36.91 99.91
N ASP A 274 60.07 36.03 100.25
CA ASP A 274 58.92 35.66 99.42
C ASP A 274 58.08 36.89 99.08
N ARG A 275 57.80 37.78 100.03
CA ARG A 275 57.05 39.03 99.78
C ARG A 275 57.76 39.93 98.79
N LYS A 276 59.07 40.14 98.94
CA LYS A 276 59.87 40.93 97.99
C LYS A 276 59.89 40.31 96.59
N ASN A 277 59.97 38.98 96.52
CA ASN A 277 59.91 38.27 95.24
C ASN A 277 58.55 38.44 94.58
N PHE A 278 57.45 38.28 95.33
CA PHE A 278 56.09 38.52 94.82
C PHE A 278 55.85 39.98 94.43
N GLU A 279 56.40 40.95 95.16
CA GLU A 279 56.33 42.39 94.82
C GLU A 279 57.06 42.65 93.49
N ALA A 280 58.26 42.10 93.29
CA ALA A 280 59.02 42.25 92.04
C ALA A 280 58.31 41.55 90.85
N GLU A 281 57.76 40.36 91.05
CA GLU A 281 56.96 39.65 90.05
C GLU A 281 55.67 40.41 89.71
N LEU A 282 55.03 41.03 90.71
CA LEU A 282 53.84 41.85 90.53
C LEU A 282 54.16 43.12 89.73
N GLU A 283 55.27 43.82 90.01
CA GLU A 283 55.71 44.98 89.23
C GLU A 283 56.00 44.59 87.78
N ALA A 284 56.71 43.48 87.54
CA ALA A 284 56.98 42.97 86.20
C ALA A 284 55.68 42.62 85.44
N LEU A 285 54.71 41.98 86.12
CA LEU A 285 53.39 41.69 85.55
C LEU A 285 52.61 42.98 85.26
N GLN A 286 52.64 43.98 86.15
CA GLN A 286 51.93 45.25 85.94
C GLN A 286 52.47 46.03 84.73
N VAL A 287 53.78 46.06 84.52
CA VAL A 287 54.39 46.64 83.31
C VAL A 287 53.96 45.87 82.06
N GLY A 288 53.97 44.53 82.12
CA GLY A 288 53.49 43.69 81.02
C GLY A 288 52.00 43.88 80.71
N LEU A 289 51.18 44.11 81.73
CA LEU A 289 49.73 44.30 81.63
C LEU A 289 49.39 45.69 81.08
N ALA A 290 50.14 46.73 81.44
CA ALA A 290 50.04 48.05 80.81
C ALA A 290 50.34 47.97 79.30
N SER A 291 51.43 47.30 78.92
CA SER A 291 51.78 47.07 77.51
C SER A 291 50.74 46.22 76.77
N ALA A 292 50.20 45.18 77.40
CA ALA A 292 49.15 44.34 76.82
C ALA A 292 47.84 45.11 76.62
N ARG A 293 47.48 46.01 77.55
CA ARG A 293 46.30 46.88 77.43
C ARG A 293 46.45 47.92 76.32
N GLU A 294 47.62 48.53 76.17
CA GLU A 294 47.91 49.44 75.06
C GLU A 294 47.85 48.71 73.71
N ALA A 295 48.46 47.52 73.62
CA ALA A 295 48.39 46.68 72.42
C ALA A 295 46.95 46.23 72.11
N LEU A 296 46.15 45.90 73.13
CA LEU A 296 44.74 45.56 72.98
C LEU A 296 43.91 46.75 72.49
N ALA A 297 44.16 47.94 73.04
CA ALA A 297 43.46 49.16 72.62
C ALA A 297 43.78 49.49 71.15
N ALA A 298 45.06 49.42 70.76
CA ALA A 298 45.48 49.61 69.38
C ALA A 298 44.90 48.53 68.44
N CYS A 299 44.86 47.26 68.89
CA CYS A 299 44.22 46.18 68.14
C CYS A 299 42.72 46.44 67.93
N ARG A 300 41.99 46.81 68.98
CA ARG A 300 40.55 47.11 68.89
C ARG A 300 40.26 48.26 67.94
N GLN A 301 41.09 49.30 67.97
CA GLN A 301 40.99 50.39 67.02
C GLN A 301 41.23 49.90 65.57
N SER A 302 42.20 49.01 65.37
CA SER A 302 42.42 48.38 64.05
C SER A 302 41.26 47.48 63.62
N GLU A 303 40.68 46.71 64.55
CA GLU A 303 39.49 45.90 64.31
C GLU A 303 38.28 46.74 63.92
N GLU A 304 38.03 47.85 64.64
CA GLU A 304 36.96 48.81 64.30
C GLU A 304 37.17 49.42 62.91
N THR A 305 38.41 49.79 62.55
CA THR A 305 38.71 50.30 61.20
C THR A 305 38.50 49.22 60.13
N ALA A 306 38.94 47.98 60.37
CA ALA A 306 38.74 46.88 59.44
C ALA A 306 37.26 46.48 59.30
N GLN A 307 36.50 46.58 60.39
CA GLN A 307 35.05 46.36 60.38
C GLN A 307 34.32 47.46 59.59
N ALA A 308 34.72 48.72 59.75
CA ALA A 308 34.18 49.83 58.96
C ALA A 308 34.52 49.67 57.46
N GLU A 309 35.74 49.25 57.13
CA GLU A 309 36.15 48.94 55.75
C GLU A 309 35.36 47.77 55.17
N LEU A 310 35.09 46.73 55.96
CA LEU A 310 34.25 45.60 55.58
C LEU A 310 32.83 46.06 55.23
N LEU A 311 32.18 46.81 56.12
CA LEU A 311 30.83 47.32 55.89
C LEU A 311 30.77 48.22 54.63
N ALA A 312 31.74 49.12 54.47
CA ALA A 312 31.85 49.95 53.28
C ALA A 312 32.11 49.11 52.01
N GLY A 313 32.88 48.03 52.11
CA GLY A 313 33.10 47.07 51.03
C GLY A 313 31.84 46.32 50.64
N GLU A 314 31.03 45.88 51.62
CA GLU A 314 29.75 45.20 51.41
C GLU A 314 28.75 46.11 50.70
N GLU A 315 28.62 47.36 51.14
CA GLU A 315 27.76 48.35 50.49
C GLU A 315 28.18 48.60 49.04
N ARG A 316 29.48 48.80 48.78
CA ARG A 316 30.01 49.02 47.43
C ARG A 316 29.78 47.82 46.52
N CYS A 317 30.04 46.60 47.02
CA CYS A 317 29.82 45.37 46.27
C CYS A 317 28.32 45.21 45.94
N ALA A 318 27.43 45.38 46.91
CA ALA A 318 25.99 45.26 46.70
C ALA A 318 25.44 46.29 45.70
N VAL A 319 25.91 47.54 45.75
CA VAL A 319 25.52 48.58 44.80
C VAL A 319 25.93 48.21 43.37
N GLU A 320 27.16 47.72 43.19
CA GLU A 320 27.66 47.33 41.87
C GLU A 320 27.02 46.03 41.37
N GLU A 321 26.71 45.07 42.23
CA GLU A 321 25.89 43.90 41.89
C GLU A 321 24.51 44.32 41.37
N LEU A 322 23.82 45.22 42.09
CA LEU A 322 22.53 45.77 41.65
C LEU A 322 22.66 46.51 40.32
N ARG A 323 23.75 47.26 40.12
CA ARG A 323 24.01 47.95 38.86
C ARG A 323 24.19 46.95 37.74
N VAL A 324 25.02 45.92 37.91
CA VAL A 324 25.24 44.86 36.93
C VAL A 324 23.93 44.14 36.61
N LEU A 325 23.13 43.77 37.61
CA LEU A 325 21.82 43.13 37.41
C LEU A 325 20.88 44.02 36.58
N ARG A 326 20.85 45.34 36.81
CA ARG A 326 20.07 46.26 35.98
C ARG A 326 20.56 46.32 34.53
N HIS A 327 21.87 46.23 34.29
CA HIS A 327 22.41 46.15 32.92
C HIS A 327 22.03 44.82 32.26
N GLN A 328 22.12 43.70 33.00
CA GLN A 328 21.69 42.39 32.52
C GLN A 328 20.23 42.35 32.08
N VAL A 329 19.32 42.95 32.85
CA VAL A 329 17.90 43.03 32.46
C VAL A 329 17.74 43.84 31.18
N ARG A 330 18.38 45.01 31.06
CA ARG A 330 18.33 45.84 29.85
C ARG A 330 18.93 45.18 28.62
N ASP A 331 19.97 44.36 28.79
CA ASP A 331 20.63 43.67 27.69
C ASP A 331 19.86 42.43 27.21
N LEU A 332 18.87 41.96 27.99
CA LEU A 332 17.97 40.86 27.64
C LEU A 332 16.66 41.32 26.99
N GLU A 333 16.26 42.59 27.17
CA GLU A 333 15.11 43.25 26.51
C GLU A 333 15.40 43.61 25.04
#